data_AF-A0A7V2X739-F1
#
_entry.id   AF-A0A7V2X739-F1
#
_cell.length_a   1.000
_cell.length_b   1.000
_cell.length_c   1.000
_cell.angle_alpha   90.00
_cell.angle_beta   90.00
_cell.angle_gamma   90.00
#
_symmetry.space_group_name_H-M   'P 1'
#
loop_
_entity.id
_entity.type
_entity.pdbx_description
1 polymer ?
#
loop_
_entity_poly.entity_id
_entity_poly.type
_entity_poly.pdbx_seq_one_letter_code
_entity_poly.pdbx_strand_id
1 'polypeptide(L)'
;MTDQDRVQHAEMHRIDADKRSVQSLKARDAEIYILLGLFLVFLGVPVILGTWYAMADGRIRGAVVNFVAGIVLTGWGLAGILYGIFIRKGLAEKS
;
A
#
# COMPACT_ATOMS: atom_id res chain seq x y z
N MET A 1 47.56 2.91 10.30
CA MET A 1 46.14 3.16 10.62
C MET A 1 46.11 4.29 11.63
N THR A 2 45.85 5.49 11.15
CA THR A 2 45.75 6.71 11.96
C THR A 2 44.38 6.74 12.63
N ASP A 3 44.27 7.43 13.76
CA ASP A 3 43.02 7.53 14.52
C ASP A 3 41.88 8.19 13.68
N GLN A 4 42.26 9.03 12.71
CA GLN A 4 41.34 9.59 11.71
C GLN A 4 40.69 8.55 10.79
N ASP A 5 41.39 7.48 10.38
CA ASP A 5 40.81 6.42 9.54
C ASP A 5 39.71 5.67 10.28
N ARG A 6 39.86 5.48 11.60
CA ARG A 6 38.86 4.79 12.43
C ARG A 6 37.60 5.62 12.61
N VAL A 7 37.76 6.94 12.79
CA VAL A 7 36.63 7.87 12.89
C VAL A 7 35.88 7.96 11.57
N GLN A 8 36.60 8.08 10.44
CA GLN A 8 35.97 8.09 9.11
C GLN A 8 35.25 6.78 8.80
N HIS A 9 35.85 5.62 9.11
CA HIS A 9 35.19 4.32 8.91
C HIS A 9 33.97 4.13 9.82
N ALA A 10 34.02 4.59 11.08
CA ALA A 10 32.90 4.53 12.00
C ALA A 10 31.74 5.44 11.55
N GLU A 11 32.06 6.63 11.03
CA GLU A 11 31.10 7.59 10.50
C GLU A 11 30.46 7.08 9.19
N MET A 12 31.24 6.46 8.30
CA MET A 12 30.73 5.75 7.11
C MET A 12 29.73 4.64 7.50
N HIS A 13 30.09 3.80 8.48
CA HIS A 13 29.23 2.73 8.96
C HIS A 13 27.91 3.23 9.54
N ARG A 14 27.94 4.40 10.20
CA ARG A 14 26.75 5.04 10.76
C ARG A 14 25.84 5.59 9.67
N ILE A 15 26.40 6.23 8.64
CA ILE A 15 25.63 6.76 7.50
C ILE A 15 24.99 5.62 6.68
N ASP A 16 25.70 4.51 6.48
CA ASP A 16 25.18 3.36 5.75
C ASP A 16 24.08 2.61 6.53
N ALA A 17 24.21 2.51 7.85
CA ALA A 17 23.18 1.94 8.72
C ALA A 17 21.89 2.76 8.67
N ASP A 18 21.99 4.10 8.71
CA ASP A 18 20.82 4.99 8.61
C ASP A 18 20.15 4.92 7.24
N LYS A 19 20.93 4.91 6.15
CA LYS A 19 20.37 4.76 4.80
C LYS A 19 19.64 3.44 4.61
N ARG A 20 20.20 2.34 5.12
CA ARG A 20 19.55 1.01 5.08
C ARG A 20 18.28 0.98 5.92
N SER A 21 18.26 1.62 7.09
CA SER A 21 17.07 1.68 7.95
C SER A 21 15.91 2.40 7.25
N VAL A 22 16.20 3.57 6.66
CA VAL A 22 15.23 4.41 5.94
C VAL A 22 14.70 3.72 4.69
N GLN A 23 15.56 3.02 3.93
CA GLN A 23 15.10 2.22 2.79
C GLN A 23 14.22 1.04 3.22
N SER A 24 14.56 0.36 4.33
CA SER A 24 13.75 -0.75 4.83
C SER A 24 12.36 -0.31 5.31
N LEU A 25 12.27 0.88 5.91
CA LEU A 25 11.01 1.48 6.35
C LEU A 25 10.11 1.81 5.15
N LYS A 26 10.65 2.45 4.11
CA LYS A 26 9.89 2.75 2.88
C LYS A 26 9.41 1.50 2.15
N ALA A 27 10.22 0.44 2.13
CA ALA A 27 9.82 -0.83 1.53
C ALA A 27 8.67 -1.50 2.30
N ARG A 28 8.70 -1.46 3.65
CA ARG A 28 7.61 -1.95 4.49
C ARG A 28 6.34 -1.14 4.33
N ASP A 29 6.43 0.18 4.27
CA ASP A 29 5.26 1.03 4.04
C ASP A 29 4.58 0.67 2.72
N ALA A 30 5.37 0.48 1.65
CA ALA A 30 4.84 0.06 0.35
C ALA A 30 4.10 -1.30 0.42
N GLU A 31 4.66 -2.27 1.15
CA GLU A 31 4.03 -3.58 1.36
C GLU A 31 2.71 -3.45 2.13
N ILE A 32 2.67 -2.61 3.18
CA ILE A 32 1.47 -2.33 3.95
C ILE A 32 0.39 -1.69 3.08
N TYR A 33 0.72 -0.71 2.23
CA TYR A 33 -0.23 -0.08 1.32
C TYR A 33 -0.82 -1.07 0.31
N ILE A 34 0.01 -1.99 -0.21
CA ILE A 34 -0.46 -3.05 -1.12
C ILE A 34 -1.41 -4.00 -0.39
N LEU A 35 -1.03 -4.48 0.80
CA LEU A 35 -1.86 -5.41 1.57
C LEU A 35 -3.17 -4.78 2.01
N LEU A 36 -3.13 -3.54 2.52
CA LEU A 36 -4.32 -2.79 2.91
C LEU A 36 -5.24 -2.56 1.71
N GLY A 37 -4.66 -2.22 0.55
CA GLY A 37 -5.42 -2.03 -0.67
C GLY A 37 -6.09 -3.32 -1.14
N LEU A 38 -5.39 -4.45 -1.07
CA LEU A 38 -5.92 -5.77 -1.42
C LEU A 38 -7.05 -6.20 -0.47
N PHE A 39 -6.90 -5.91 0.83
CA PHE A 39 -7.96 -6.11 1.82
C PHE A 39 -9.22 -5.28 1.52
N LEU A 40 -9.07 -4.01 1.18
CA LEU A 40 -10.18 -3.13 0.78
C LEU A 40 -10.91 -3.64 -0.47
N VAL A 41 -10.16 -4.09 -1.49
CA VAL A 41 -10.75 -4.71 -2.68
C VAL A 41 -11.49 -5.99 -2.33
N PHE A 42 -10.90 -6.84 -1.48
CA PHE A 42 -11.52 -8.09 -1.03
C PHE A 42 -12.85 -7.84 -0.30
N LEU A 43 -12.97 -6.77 0.47
CA LEU A 43 -14.23 -6.34 1.07
C LEU A 43 -15.19 -5.69 0.08
N GLY A 44 -14.67 -4.89 -0.86
CA GLY A 44 -15.48 -4.13 -1.82
C GLY A 44 -16.19 -5.00 -2.84
N VAL A 45 -15.55 -6.07 -3.34
CA VAL A 45 -16.11 -6.94 -4.38
C VAL A 45 -17.42 -7.63 -3.94
N PRO A 46 -17.51 -8.28 -2.75
CA PRO A 46 -18.75 -8.83 -2.25
C PRO A 46 -19.87 -7.79 -2.08
N VAL A 47 -19.53 -6.56 -1.69
CA VAL A 47 -20.51 -5.46 -1.55
C VAL A 47 -21.08 -5.08 -2.93
N ILE A 48 -20.23 -5.01 -3.97
CA ILE A 48 -20.69 -4.80 -5.35
C ILE A 48 -21.60 -5.95 -5.79
N LEU A 49 -21.22 -7.20 -5.52
CA LEU A 49 -22.06 -8.37 -5.84
C LEU A 49 -23.41 -8.35 -5.10
N GLY A 50 -23.44 -7.86 -3.87
CA GLY A 50 -24.68 -7.64 -3.11
C GLY A 50 -25.64 -6.63 -3.78
N THR A 51 -25.15 -5.77 -4.69
CA THR A 51 -26.00 -4.92 -5.52
C THR A 51 -26.89 -5.75 -6.44
N TRP A 52 -26.34 -6.79 -7.08
CA TRP A 52 -27.09 -7.68 -7.97
C TRP A 52 -28.19 -8.40 -7.20
N TYR A 53 -27.87 -8.90 -6.01
CA TYR A 53 -28.83 -9.59 -5.15
C TYR A 53 -29.96 -8.65 -4.70
N ALA A 54 -29.61 -7.42 -4.27
CA ALA A 54 -30.60 -6.41 -3.88
C ALA A 54 -31.49 -5.96 -5.04
N MET A 55 -30.96 -5.92 -6.27
CA MET A 55 -31.76 -5.65 -7.48
C MET A 55 -32.74 -6.79 -7.77
N ALA A 56 -32.31 -8.04 -7.64
CA ALA A 56 -33.17 -9.21 -7.84
C ALA A 56 -34.35 -9.24 -6.85
N ASP A 57 -34.13 -8.80 -5.60
CA ASP A 57 -35.17 -8.68 -4.57
C ASP A 57 -36.04 -7.41 -4.70
N GLY A 58 -35.87 -6.60 -5.75
CA GLY A 58 -36.61 -5.34 -5.95
C GLY A 58 -36.25 -4.21 -4.98
N ARG A 59 -35.17 -4.35 -4.20
CA ARG A 59 -34.72 -3.38 -3.19
C ARG A 59 -33.77 -2.34 -3.79
N ILE A 60 -34.30 -1.47 -4.66
CA ILE A 60 -33.54 -0.46 -5.41
C ILE A 60 -32.66 0.42 -4.51
N ARG A 61 -33.19 0.90 -3.38
CA ARG A 61 -32.42 1.74 -2.44
C ARG A 61 -31.21 1.00 -1.87
N GLY A 62 -31.36 -0.28 -1.51
CA GLY A 62 -30.27 -1.11 -1.00
C GLY A 62 -29.22 -1.38 -2.07
N ALA A 63 -29.64 -1.59 -3.32
CA ALA A 63 -28.74 -1.78 -4.44
C ALA A 63 -27.87 -0.54 -4.70
N VAL A 64 -28.45 0.66 -4.71
CA VAL A 64 -27.69 1.91 -4.91
C VAL A 64 -26.64 2.10 -3.81
N VAL A 65 -27.01 1.87 -2.55
CA VAL A 65 -26.08 2.00 -1.41
C VAL A 65 -24.93 0.99 -1.53
N ASN A 66 -25.24 -0.28 -1.81
CA ASN A 66 -24.21 -1.31 -2.02
C ASN A 66 -23.28 -0.95 -3.17
N PHE A 67 -23.83 -0.48 -4.29
CA PHE A 67 -23.03 -0.13 -5.45
C PHE A 67 -22.04 0.99 -5.16
N VAL A 68 -22.53 2.09 -4.55
CA VAL A 68 -21.69 3.24 -4.20
C VAL A 68 -20.64 2.86 -3.15
N ALA A 69 -21.04 2.18 -2.08
CA ALA A 69 -20.12 1.73 -1.04
C ALA A 69 -19.04 0.80 -1.61
N GLY A 70 -19.46 -0.17 -2.43
CA GLY A 70 -18.57 -1.12 -3.08
C GLY A 70 -17.58 -0.46 -4.04
N ILE A 71 -18.01 0.51 -4.85
CA ILE A 71 -17.13 1.29 -5.73
C ILE A 71 -16.12 2.08 -4.89
N VAL A 72 -16.57 2.78 -3.85
CA VAL A 72 -15.67 3.60 -3.02
C VAL A 72 -14.62 2.73 -2.33
N LEU A 73 -15.02 1.61 -1.73
CA LEU A 73 -14.10 0.64 -1.11
C LEU A 73 -13.09 0.08 -2.11
N THR A 74 -13.58 -0.42 -3.25
CA THR A 74 -12.73 -1.03 -4.27
C THR A 74 -11.81 0.00 -4.90
N GLY A 75 -12.30 1.20 -5.18
CA GLY A 75 -11.53 2.31 -5.73
C GLY A 75 -10.40 2.75 -4.79
N TRP A 76 -10.69 2.91 -3.50
CA TRP A 76 -9.66 3.20 -2.50
C TRP A 76 -8.64 2.07 -2.37
N GLY A 77 -9.11 0.82 -2.40
CA GLY A 77 -8.23 -0.34 -2.37
C GLY A 77 -7.26 -0.37 -3.56
N LEU A 78 -7.77 -0.17 -4.78
CA LEU A 78 -6.95 -0.08 -6.00
C LEU A 78 -5.97 1.10 -5.95
N ALA A 79 -6.40 2.26 -5.46
CA ALA A 79 -5.51 3.42 -5.29
C ALA A 79 -4.35 3.11 -4.34
N GLY A 80 -4.61 2.43 -3.21
CA GLY A 80 -3.58 1.99 -2.27
C GLY A 80 -2.59 1.00 -2.87
N ILE A 81 -3.09 0.01 -3.64
CA ILE A 81 -2.25 -0.95 -4.35
C ILE A 81 -1.33 -0.24 -5.35
N LEU A 82 -1.89 0.64 -6.18
CA LEU A 82 -1.12 1.40 -7.16
C LEU A 82 -0.06 2.26 -6.48
N TYR A 83 -0.41 2.95 -5.40
CA TYR A 83 0.52 3.77 -4.63
C TYR A 83 1.69 2.95 -4.08
N GLY A 84 1.42 1.80 -3.44
CA GLY A 84 2.48 0.93 -2.94
C GLY A 84 3.36 0.35 -4.05
N ILE A 85 2.79 0.00 -5.22
CA ILE A 85 3.57 -0.43 -6.39
C ILE A 85 4.49 0.69 -6.89
N PHE A 86 4.00 1.94 -6.94
CA PHE A 86 4.81 3.09 -7.35
C PHE A 86 5.99 3.33 -6.40
N ILE A 87 5.79 3.23 -5.08
CA ILE A 87 6.89 3.33 -4.11
C ILE A 87 7.90 2.20 -4.32
N ARG A 88 7.42 0.97 -4.48
CA ARG A 88 8.30 -0.20 -4.69
C ARG A 88 9.13 -0.08 -5.96
N LYS A 89 8.54 0.40 -7.06
CA LYS A 89 9.25 0.69 -8.31
C LYS A 89 10.30 1.80 -8.14
N GLY A 90 9.94 2.89 -7.48
CA GLY A 90 10.87 4.00 -7.21
C GLY A 90 12.03 3.63 -6.27
N LEU A 91 11.86 2.61 -5.41
CA LEU A 91 12.94 2.04 -4.61
C LEU A 91 13.86 1.13 -5.44
N ALA A 92 13.30 0.34 -6.36
CA ALA A 92 14.08 -0.57 -7.21
C ALA A 92 14.97 0.18 -8.23
N GLU A 93 14.56 1.37 -8.68
CA GLU A 93 15.33 2.20 -9.62
C GLU A 93 16.48 2.97 -8.94
N LYS A 94 16.45 3.11 -7.60
CA LYS A 94 17.46 3.83 -6.81
C LYS A 94 18.44 2.93 -6.06
N SER A 95 18.26 1.61 -6.14
CA SER A 95 19.17 0.60 -5.58
C SER A 95 20.16 0.12 -6.62
#